data_AF-A0A1R1M0K6-F1
#
_entry.id   AF-A0A1R1M0K6-F1
#
_cell.length_a   1.000
_cell.length_b   1.000
_cell.length_c   1.000
_cell.angle_alpha   90.00
_cell.angle_beta   90.00
_cell.angle_gamma   90.00
#
_symmetry.space_group_name_H-M   'P 1'
#
loop_
_entity.id
_entity.type
_entity.pdbx_description
1 polymer ?
#
loop_
_entity_poly.entity_id
_entity_poly.type
_entity_poly.pdbx_seq_one_letter_code
_entity_poly.pdbx_strand_id
1 'polypeptide(L)'
;MTASELERWLRTDEAKDVGQKDGGGESTGHESGRHIVRILKAKKADLTDGDWDQMVKVVGYVKRHAAQRPDGDVEHTRWRYSLMNWGNDPLKK
;
A
#
# COMPACT_ATOMS: atom_id res chain seq x y z
N MET A 1 3.03 8.03 3.54
CA MET A 1 2.95 8.68 2.21
C MET A 1 1.67 9.49 2.13
N THR A 2 1.68 10.60 1.40
CA THR A 2 0.46 11.37 1.08
C THR A 2 -0.34 10.69 -0.03
N ALA A 3 -1.62 11.08 -0.20
CA ALA A 3 -2.47 10.56 -1.27
C ALA A 3 -1.86 10.75 -2.66
N SER A 4 -1.28 11.93 -2.93
CA SER A 4 -0.65 12.24 -4.22
C SER A 4 0.64 11.46 -4.46
N GLU A 5 1.42 11.17 -3.42
CA GLU A 5 2.60 10.31 -3.55
C GLU A 5 2.20 8.87 -3.85
N LEU A 6 1.22 8.33 -3.14
CA LEU A 6 0.72 6.98 -3.37
C LEU A 6 0.09 6.86 -4.77
N GLU A 7 -0.70 7.83 -5.19
CA GLU A 7 -1.29 7.84 -6.54
C GLU A 7 -0.24 7.88 -7.65
N ARG A 8 0.86 8.62 -7.46
CA ARG A 8 2.00 8.60 -8.40
C ARG A 8 2.71 7.25 -8.39
N TRP A 9 2.95 6.69 -7.21
CA TRP A 9 3.58 5.39 -7.05
C TRP A 9 2.79 4.28 -7.77
N LEU A 10 1.47 4.20 -7.58
CA LEU A 10 0.62 3.18 -8.19
C LEU A 10 0.57 3.21 -9.72
N ARG A 11 1.06 4.28 -10.37
CA ARG A 11 1.13 4.34 -11.85
C ARG A 11 2.38 3.65 -12.42
N THR A 12 3.37 3.40 -11.57
CA THR A 12 4.64 2.78 -11.95
C THR A 12 4.46 1.30 -12.28
N ASP A 13 5.41 0.72 -13.02
CA ASP A 13 5.36 -0.69 -13.36
C ASP A 13 5.79 -1.56 -12.18
N GLU A 14 6.69 -1.05 -11.34
CA GLU A 14 7.08 -1.65 -10.07
C GLU A 14 5.87 -1.87 -9.15
N ALA A 15 4.99 -0.86 -9.04
CA ALA A 15 3.78 -0.98 -8.23
C ALA A 15 2.82 -2.06 -8.77
N LYS A 16 2.69 -2.18 -10.10
CA LYS A 16 1.82 -3.19 -10.76
C LYS A 16 2.41 -4.60 -10.72
N ASP A 17 3.73 -4.72 -10.64
CA ASP A 17 4.42 -6.01 -10.62
C ASP A 17 4.45 -6.66 -9.22
N VAL A 18 4.50 -5.83 -8.17
CA VAL A 18 4.69 -6.32 -6.80
C VAL A 18 3.38 -6.71 -6.12
N GLY A 19 3.43 -7.83 -5.40
CA GLY A 19 2.35 -8.35 -4.56
C GLY A 19 1.78 -9.68 -5.06
N GLN A 20 0.91 -10.27 -4.25
CA GLN A 20 0.19 -11.49 -4.59
C GLN A 20 -0.91 -11.17 -5.61
N LYS A 21 -0.98 -11.95 -6.69
CA LYS A 21 -1.97 -11.84 -7.77
C LYS A 21 -2.80 -13.12 -7.80
N ASP A 22 -4.11 -13.00 -7.91
CA ASP A 22 -4.98 -14.13 -8.23
C ASP A 22 -5.11 -14.20 -9.76
N GLY A 23 -4.60 -15.28 -10.36
CA GLY A 23 -4.78 -15.56 -11.79
C GLY A 23 -4.11 -14.56 -12.76
N GLY A 24 -3.06 -13.86 -12.33
CA GLY A 24 -2.32 -12.91 -13.18
C GLY A 24 -2.94 -11.51 -13.25
N GLY A 25 -3.98 -11.23 -12.47
CA GLY A 25 -4.60 -9.93 -12.34
C GLY A 25 -3.78 -8.93 -11.51
N GLU A 26 -4.44 -7.85 -11.12
CA GLU A 26 -3.88 -6.86 -10.20
C GLU A 26 -3.54 -7.49 -8.83
N SER A 27 -2.48 -7.00 -8.19
CA SER A 27 -2.13 -7.49 -6.86
C SER A 27 -3.04 -6.89 -5.77
N THR A 28 -3.33 -7.67 -4.73
CA THR A 28 -4.14 -7.21 -3.58
C THR A 28 -3.55 -5.94 -2.95
N GLY A 29 -2.23 -5.80 -2.94
CA GLY A 29 -1.57 -4.61 -2.42
C GLY A 29 -1.80 -3.38 -3.30
N HIS A 30 -1.70 -3.53 -4.62
CA HIS A 30 -1.96 -2.43 -5.55
C HIS A 30 -3.43 -1.98 -5.49
N GLU A 31 -4.36 -2.93 -5.42
CA GLU A 31 -5.79 -2.64 -5.23
C GLU A 31 -6.04 -1.89 -3.92
N SER A 32 -5.46 -2.39 -2.82
CA SER A 32 -5.50 -1.75 -1.51
C SER A 32 -4.98 -0.31 -1.56
N GLY A 33 -3.89 -0.08 -2.29
CA GLY A 33 -3.33 1.25 -2.53
C GLY A 33 -4.34 2.22 -3.13
N ARG A 34 -5.12 1.80 -4.14
CA ARG A 34 -6.17 2.65 -4.73
C ARG A 34 -7.29 2.94 -3.73
N HIS A 35 -7.67 1.97 -2.92
CA HIS A 35 -8.67 2.17 -1.86
C HIS A 35 -8.16 3.19 -0.84
N ILE A 36 -6.89 3.10 -0.42
CA ILE A 36 -6.26 4.09 0.47
C ILE A 36 -6.31 5.49 -0.15
N VAL A 37 -5.99 5.64 -1.43
CA VAL A 37 -6.09 6.95 -2.13
C VAL A 37 -7.53 7.48 -2.07
N ARG A 38 -8.54 6.65 -2.30
CA ARG A 38 -9.95 7.05 -2.19
C ARG A 38 -10.28 7.53 -0.78
N ILE A 39 -9.92 6.75 0.24
CA ILE A 39 -10.15 7.09 1.65
C ILE A 39 -9.49 8.42 2.01
N LEU A 40 -8.22 8.62 1.62
CA LEU A 40 -7.48 9.85 1.93
C LEU A 40 -8.07 11.09 1.25
N LYS A 41 -8.79 10.92 0.12
CA LYS A 41 -9.47 12.01 -0.60
C LYS A 41 -10.92 12.22 -0.13
N ALA A 42 -11.50 11.29 0.63
CA ALA A 42 -12.87 11.37 1.12
C ALA A 42 -13.00 12.33 2.31
N LYS A 43 -14.19 12.91 2.49
CA LYS A 43 -14.50 13.60 3.75
C LYS A 43 -14.79 12.54 4.81
N LYS A 44 -14.46 12.85 6.08
CA LYS A 44 -14.70 11.93 7.20
C LYS A 44 -16.16 11.49 7.32
N ALA A 45 -17.10 12.37 6.98
CA ALA A 45 -18.54 12.08 7.01
C ALA A 45 -18.99 11.08 5.92
N ASP A 46 -18.17 10.88 4.88
CA ASP A 46 -18.48 9.98 3.76
C ASP A 46 -17.82 8.59 3.95
N LEU A 47 -17.08 8.39 5.04
CA LEU A 47 -16.42 7.12 5.33
C LEU A 47 -17.43 6.08 5.82
N THR A 48 -17.31 4.88 5.29
CA THR A 48 -18.17 3.74 5.61
C THR A 48 -17.50 2.80 6.61
N ASP A 49 -18.27 1.88 7.20
CA ASP A 49 -17.70 0.82 8.04
C ASP A 49 -16.69 -0.05 7.27
N GLY A 50 -16.94 -0.29 5.98
CA GLY A 50 -15.99 -0.98 5.10
C GLY A 50 -14.68 -0.20 4.88
N ASP A 51 -14.71 1.13 4.96
CA ASP A 51 -13.49 1.94 4.95
C ASP A 51 -12.69 1.77 6.24
N TRP A 52 -13.38 1.70 7.37
CA TRP A 52 -12.75 1.42 8.66
C TRP A 52 -12.11 0.03 8.70
N ASP A 53 -12.81 -0.99 8.23
CA ASP A 53 -12.26 -2.35 8.12
C ASP A 53 -11.03 -2.40 7.21
N GLN A 54 -11.07 -1.68 6.09
CA GLN A 54 -9.93 -1.56 5.20
C GLN A 54 -8.74 -0.87 5.89
N MET A 55 -8.96 0.20 6.66
CA MET A 55 -7.88 0.85 7.43
C MET A 55 -7.26 -0.10 8.45
N VAL A 56 -8.08 -0.89 9.17
CA VAL A 56 -7.59 -1.90 10.12
C VAL A 56 -6.73 -2.94 9.40
N LYS A 57 -7.19 -3.43 8.23
CA LYS A 57 -6.44 -4.37 7.39
C LYS A 57 -5.09 -3.78 6.96
N VAL A 58 -5.08 -2.52 6.51
CA VAL A 58 -3.87 -1.80 6.09
C VAL A 58 -2.86 -1.70 7.24
N VAL A 59 -3.30 -1.23 8.41
CA VAL A 59 -2.44 -1.12 9.60
C VAL A 59 -1.89 -2.49 9.99
N GLY A 60 -2.73 -3.53 9.99
CA GLY A 60 -2.30 -4.89 10.29
C GLY A 60 -1.26 -5.43 9.31
N TYR A 61 -1.47 -5.20 8.01
CA TYR A 61 -0.52 -5.61 6.96
C TYR A 61 0.82 -4.88 7.11
N VAL A 62 0.80 -3.55 7.20
CA VAL A 62 2.01 -2.72 7.32
C VAL A 62 2.82 -3.14 8.55
N LYS A 63 2.19 -3.32 9.72
CA LYS A 63 2.88 -3.75 10.94
C LYS A 63 3.57 -5.10 10.77
N ARG A 64 2.87 -6.12 10.26
CA ARG A 64 3.44 -7.47 10.09
C ARG A 64 4.54 -7.49 9.04
N HIS A 65 4.33 -6.82 7.91
CA HIS A 65 5.29 -6.87 6.81
C HIS A 65 6.52 -5.99 7.07
N ALA A 66 6.37 -4.85 7.75
CA ALA A 66 7.50 -4.03 8.18
C ALA A 66 8.41 -4.77 9.17
N ALA A 67 7.85 -5.63 10.04
CA ALA A 67 8.63 -6.47 10.95
C ALA A 67 9.47 -7.54 10.22
N GLN A 68 9.14 -7.86 8.96
CA GLN A 68 9.88 -8.81 8.10
C GLN A 68 10.93 -8.10 7.24
N ARG A 69 11.50 -6.99 7.74
CA ARG A 69 12.49 -6.21 7.00
C ARG A 69 13.71 -7.09 6.66
N PRO A 70 14.09 -7.19 5.36
CA PRO A 70 15.29 -7.92 4.99
C PRO A 70 16.55 -7.17 5.41
N ASP A 71 17.63 -7.91 5.59
CA ASP A 71 18.95 -7.33 5.84
C ASP A 71 19.50 -6.60 4.61
N GLY A 72 20.37 -5.62 4.84
CA GLY A 72 21.05 -4.87 3.79
C GLY A 72 20.27 -3.67 3.26
N ASP A 73 20.59 -3.26 2.04
CA ASP A 73 19.92 -2.17 1.35
C ASP A 73 18.55 -2.62 0.84
N VAL A 74 17.53 -1.83 1.18
CA VAL A 74 16.13 -2.12 0.89
C VAL A 74 15.53 -1.15 -0.13
N GLU A 75 16.33 -0.22 -0.66
CA GLU A 75 15.86 0.89 -1.52
C GLU A 75 15.04 0.39 -2.72
N HIS A 76 15.51 -0.65 -3.39
CA HIS A 76 14.87 -1.20 -4.59
C HIS A 76 14.47 -2.68 -4.41
N THR A 77 13.59 -2.94 -3.43
CA THR A 77 13.18 -4.31 -3.08
C THR A 77 11.68 -4.51 -3.18
N ARG A 78 11.26 -5.75 -3.49
CA ARG A 78 9.85 -6.16 -3.45
C ARG A 78 9.22 -5.93 -2.07
N TRP A 79 10.00 -6.04 -0.99
CA TRP A 79 9.55 -5.73 0.37
C TRP A 79 9.13 -4.26 0.53
N ARG A 80 10.01 -3.32 0.16
CA ARG A 80 9.70 -1.88 0.23
C ARG A 80 8.53 -1.54 -0.69
N TYR A 81 8.58 -2.01 -1.93
CA TYR A 81 7.55 -1.72 -2.93
C TYR A 81 6.19 -2.27 -2.53
N SER A 82 6.15 -3.42 -1.86
CA SER A 82 4.91 -3.94 -1.29
C SER A 82 4.38 -2.99 -0.21
N LEU A 83 5.21 -2.56 0.75
CA LEU A 83 4.77 -1.58 1.76
C LEU A 83 4.28 -0.27 1.12
N MET A 84 4.91 0.19 0.05
CA MET A 84 4.50 1.39 -0.70
C MET A 84 3.15 1.21 -1.38
N ASN A 85 2.85 0.02 -1.94
CA ASN A 85 1.51 -0.30 -2.44
C ASN A 85 0.44 -0.19 -1.33
N TRP A 86 0.83 -0.40 -0.08
CA TRP A 86 -0.03 -0.23 1.10
C TRP A 86 0.08 1.17 1.75
N GLY A 87 0.61 2.16 1.03
CA GLY A 87 0.67 3.56 1.47
C GLY A 87 1.79 3.90 2.47
N ASN A 88 2.69 2.97 2.75
CA ASN A 88 3.77 3.12 3.71
C ASN A 88 5.14 3.00 3.02
N ASP A 89 5.87 4.10 2.88
CA ASP A 89 7.27 4.05 2.43
C ASP A 89 8.19 3.97 3.67
N PRO A 90 8.81 2.81 3.97
CA PRO A 90 9.63 2.64 5.17
C PRO A 90 10.93 3.44 5.18
N LEU A 91 11.32 4.04 4.04
CA LEU A 91 12.49 4.92 3.95
C LEU A 91 12.15 6.40 4.10
N LYS A 92 10.85 6.75 4.19
CA LYS A 92 10.40 8.11 4.51
C LYS A 92 9.97 8.18 5.96
N LYS A 93 10.51 9.17 6.68
CA LYS A 93 10.11 9.54 8.04
C LYS A 93 8.89 10.45 8.03
#